data_AF-A0A6L5BXR1-F1
#
_entry.id   AF-A0A6L5BXR1-F1
#
_cell.length_a   1.000
_cell.length_b   1.000
_cell.length_c   1.000
_cell.angle_alpha   90.00
_cell.angle_beta   90.00
_cell.angle_gamma   90.00
#
_symmetry.space_group_name_H-M   'P 1'
#
loop_
_entity.id
_entity.type
_entity.pdbx_description
1 polymer ?
#
loop_
_entity_poly.entity_id
_entity_poly.type
_entity_poly.pdbx_seq_one_letter_code
_entity_poly.pdbx_strand_id
1 'polypeptide(L)'
;MENVAPALVTPALIAFTSALLVGFGAHFVAEDYRRFRDSTAIAASLAGEMGSIILSLPGLRTSLTEMKDSLDKRQPIALPEMPHQPSPIFEANAERIGLLGADFAGRVAFTYDQIRAFRTSFQLVSKHHTTMDPAWSSLLIGRCLQLVESNQANTEILIDNLKLYSESWYVRAKWVQMAVLTGITLISLSGLIVALFSL
;
A
#
# COMPACT_ATOMS: atom_id res chain seq x y z
N MET A 1 -1.89 50.78 47.50
CA MET A 1 -1.47 50.08 46.27
C MET A 1 -1.95 48.65 46.40
N GLU A 2 -3.12 48.39 45.84
CA GLU A 2 -3.84 47.13 45.99
C GLU A 2 -3.27 46.12 44.97
N ASN A 3 -2.80 44.98 45.45
CA ASN A 3 -2.18 43.93 44.65
C ASN A 3 -3.24 43.16 43.85
N VAL A 4 -3.59 43.67 42.66
CA VAL A 4 -4.60 43.05 41.76
C VAL A 4 -3.99 41.96 40.84
N ALA A 5 -2.73 41.59 41.00
CA ALA A 5 -2.02 40.81 39.98
C ALA A 5 -2.16 39.25 39.97
N PRO A 6 -2.48 38.50 41.06
CA PRO A 6 -2.36 37.04 41.01
C PRO A 6 -3.61 36.28 40.52
N ALA A 7 -4.81 36.86 40.58
CA ALA A 7 -6.06 36.13 40.34
C ALA A 7 -6.34 35.80 38.85
N LEU A 8 -5.87 36.64 37.93
CA LEU A 8 -6.11 36.49 36.49
C LEU A 8 -5.03 35.71 35.74
N VAL A 9 -3.84 35.56 36.34
CA VAL A 9 -2.70 34.91 35.68
C VAL A 9 -2.88 33.40 35.60
N THR A 10 -3.43 32.78 36.65
CA THR A 10 -3.61 31.32 36.72
C THR A 10 -4.66 30.80 35.73
N PRO A 11 -5.88 31.39 35.63
CA PRO A 11 -6.87 30.94 34.64
C PRO A 11 -6.41 31.17 33.20
N ALA A 12 -5.75 32.29 32.91
CA ALA A 12 -5.20 32.58 31.59
C ALA A 12 -4.11 31.59 31.18
N LEU A 13 -3.22 31.22 32.10
CA LEU A 13 -2.17 30.22 31.86
C LEU A 13 -2.75 28.82 31.64
N ILE A 14 -3.77 28.43 32.41
CA ILE A 14 -4.48 27.16 32.23
C ILE A 14 -5.18 27.14 30.87
N ALA A 15 -5.94 28.17 30.52
CA ALA A 15 -6.62 28.27 29.23
C ALA A 15 -5.62 28.20 28.04
N PHE A 16 -4.50 28.92 28.14
CA PHE A 16 -3.45 28.91 27.13
C PHE A 16 -2.80 27.53 26.97
N THR A 17 -2.40 26.89 28.08
CA THR A 17 -1.76 25.57 28.06
C THR A 17 -2.71 24.47 27.59
N SER A 18 -3.99 24.51 28.00
CA SER A 18 -5.03 23.62 27.50
C SER A 18 -5.28 23.80 26.00
N ALA A 19 -5.37 25.04 25.51
CA ALA A 19 -5.55 25.32 24.09
C ALA A 19 -4.38 24.78 23.25
N LEU A 20 -3.14 24.92 23.72
CA LEU A 20 -1.97 24.36 23.06
C LEU A 20 -1.99 22.83 23.05
N LEU A 21 -2.29 22.19 24.19
CA LEU A 21 -2.37 20.73 24.28
C LEU A 21 -3.46 20.14 23.37
N VAL A 22 -4.64 20.75 23.37
CA VAL A 22 -5.77 20.32 22.53
C VAL A 22 -5.47 20.56 21.05
N GLY A 23 -4.97 21.75 20.70
CA GLY A 23 -4.64 22.10 19.32
C GLY A 23 -3.53 21.21 18.74
N PHE A 24 -2.45 20.99 19.50
CA PHE A 24 -1.37 20.09 19.12
C PHE A 24 -1.89 18.66 18.98
N GLY A 25 -2.61 18.14 19.98
CA GLY A 25 -3.20 16.80 19.95
C GLY A 25 -4.13 16.58 18.75
N ALA A 26 -5.01 17.53 18.46
CA ALA A 26 -5.93 17.48 17.32
C ALA A 26 -5.18 17.41 15.98
N HIS A 27 -4.07 18.13 15.83
CA HIS A 27 -3.25 18.08 14.63
C HIS A 27 -2.64 16.69 14.40
N PHE A 28 -2.08 16.05 15.43
CA PHE A 28 -1.53 14.69 15.30
C PHE A 28 -2.62 13.66 14.97
N VAL A 29 -3.79 13.76 15.58
CA VAL A 29 -4.92 12.87 15.28
C VAL A 29 -5.38 13.03 13.84
N ALA A 30 -5.55 14.28 13.39
CA ALA A 30 -5.96 14.56 12.03
C ALA A 30 -4.94 14.02 11.01
N GLU A 31 -3.65 14.23 11.25
CA GLU A 31 -2.57 13.76 10.39
C GLU A 31 -2.44 12.23 10.40
N ASP A 32 -2.54 11.58 11.56
CA ASP A 32 -2.50 10.12 11.68
C ASP A 32 -3.72 9.46 11.01
N TYR A 33 -4.92 10.03 11.19
CA TYR A 33 -6.12 9.60 10.50
C TYR A 33 -6.01 9.75 8.98
N ARG A 34 -5.46 10.88 8.51
CA ARG A 34 -5.20 11.12 7.10
C ARG A 34 -4.23 10.09 6.53
N ARG A 35 -3.12 9.80 7.23
CA ARG A 35 -2.14 8.77 6.83
C ARG A 35 -2.75 7.38 6.78
N PHE A 36 -3.61 7.05 7.75
CA PHE A 36 -4.34 5.78 7.75
C PHE A 36 -5.28 5.67 6.54
N ARG A 37 -6.05 6.72 6.24
CA ARG A 37 -6.93 6.71 5.06
C ARG A 37 -6.15 6.61 3.75
N ASP A 38 -5.00 7.29 3.69
CA ASP A 38 -4.09 7.20 2.56
C ASP A 38 -3.57 5.77 2.39
N SER A 39 -3.14 5.11 3.48
CA SER A 39 -2.63 3.74 3.42
C SER A 39 -3.71 2.73 3.01
N THR A 40 -4.94 2.85 3.51
CA THR A 40 -6.03 1.95 3.13
C THR A 40 -6.46 2.14 1.68
N ALA A 41 -6.49 3.39 1.18
CA ALA A 41 -6.77 3.68 -0.22
C ALA A 41 -5.69 3.09 -1.15
N ILE A 42 -4.40 3.23 -0.79
CA ILE A 42 -3.30 2.62 -1.53
C ILE A 42 -3.47 1.10 -1.55
N ALA A 43 -3.73 0.46 -0.40
CA ALA A 43 -3.92 -0.98 -0.31
C ALA A 43 -5.05 -1.49 -1.24
N ALA A 44 -6.20 -0.82 -1.23
CA ALA A 44 -7.32 -1.17 -2.10
C ALA A 44 -6.95 -1.05 -3.59
N SER A 45 -6.29 0.05 -3.97
CA SER A 45 -5.90 0.27 -5.36
C SER A 45 -4.87 -0.76 -5.86
N LEU A 46 -3.87 -1.11 -5.04
CA LEU A 46 -2.86 -2.12 -5.36
C LEU A 46 -3.48 -3.53 -5.45
N ALA A 47 -4.40 -3.87 -4.54
CA ALA A 47 -5.14 -5.12 -4.59
C ALA A 47 -5.99 -5.22 -5.87
N GLY A 48 -6.56 -4.10 -6.34
CA GLY A 48 -7.29 -4.02 -7.61
C GLY A 48 -6.40 -4.29 -8.82
N GLU A 49 -5.24 -3.61 -8.93
CA GLU A 49 -4.30 -3.82 -10.04
C GLU A 49 -3.81 -5.28 -10.06
N MET A 50 -3.29 -5.80 -8.94
CA MET A 50 -2.82 -7.19 -8.87
C MET A 50 -3.95 -8.20 -9.11
N GLY A 51 -5.16 -7.92 -8.60
CA GLY A 51 -6.33 -8.76 -8.81
C GLY A 51 -6.69 -8.92 -10.28
N SER A 52 -6.60 -7.83 -11.07
CA SER A 52 -6.82 -7.90 -12.51
C SER A 52 -5.80 -8.80 -13.22
N ILE A 53 -4.55 -8.79 -12.75
CA ILE A 53 -3.48 -9.65 -13.27
C ILE A 53 -3.78 -11.11 -12.93
N ILE A 54 -4.10 -11.42 -11.66
CA ILE A 54 -4.44 -12.78 -11.21
C ILE A 54 -5.57 -13.38 -12.03
N LEU A 55 -6.64 -12.61 -12.30
CA LEU A 55 -7.78 -13.09 -13.11
C LEU A 55 -7.37 -13.52 -14.52
N SER A 56 -6.30 -12.96 -15.08
CA SER A 56 -5.77 -13.31 -16.41
C SER A 56 -4.78 -14.48 -16.41
N LEU A 57 -4.24 -14.87 -15.25
CA LEU A 57 -3.16 -15.86 -15.17
C LEU A 57 -3.52 -17.25 -15.71
N PRO A 58 -4.73 -17.80 -15.51
CA PRO A 58 -5.05 -19.13 -16.03
C PRO A 58 -4.93 -19.21 -17.56
N GLY A 59 -5.50 -18.23 -18.26
CA GLY A 59 -5.39 -18.15 -19.74
C GLY A 59 -3.96 -17.91 -20.19
N LEU A 60 -3.24 -17.02 -19.51
CA LEU A 60 -1.83 -16.76 -19.78
C LEU A 60 -0.97 -18.01 -19.61
N ARG A 61 -1.19 -18.79 -18.55
CA ARG A 61 -0.47 -20.04 -18.29
C ARG A 61 -0.69 -21.05 -19.41
N THR A 62 -1.94 -21.22 -19.86
CA THR A 62 -2.25 -22.09 -21.01
C THR A 62 -1.49 -21.65 -22.26
N SER A 63 -1.54 -20.37 -22.62
CA SER A 63 -0.82 -19.85 -23.79
C SER A 63 0.70 -20.00 -23.67
N LEU A 64 1.27 -19.79 -22.49
CA LEU A 64 2.70 -19.98 -22.25
C LEU A 64 3.13 -21.45 -22.36
N THR A 65 2.31 -22.38 -21.86
CA THR A 65 2.56 -23.83 -21.99
C THR A 65 2.52 -24.25 -23.45
N GLU A 66 1.51 -23.82 -24.22
CA GLU A 66 1.39 -24.12 -25.65
C GLU A 66 2.58 -23.54 -26.45
N MET A 67 2.96 -22.29 -26.18
CA MET A 67 4.13 -21.68 -26.79
C MET A 67 5.41 -22.46 -26.48
N LYS A 68 5.57 -22.89 -25.22
CA LYS A 68 6.71 -23.70 -24.80
C LYS A 68 6.76 -25.03 -25.54
N ASP A 69 5.64 -25.74 -25.61
CA ASP A 69 5.53 -27.04 -26.30
C ASP A 69 5.86 -26.93 -27.79
N SER A 70 5.40 -25.86 -28.46
CA SER A 70 5.76 -25.58 -29.85
C SER A 70 7.26 -25.32 -30.01
N LEU A 71 7.84 -24.49 -29.16
CA LEU A 71 9.28 -24.18 -29.21
C LEU A 71 10.16 -25.40 -28.89
N ASP A 72 9.75 -26.26 -27.96
CA ASP A 72 10.43 -27.52 -27.64
C ASP A 72 10.42 -28.50 -28.82
N LYS A 73 9.35 -28.46 -29.64
CA LYS A 73 9.26 -29.18 -30.92
C LYS A 73 9.97 -28.44 -32.07
N ARG A 74 10.69 -27.36 -31.78
CA ARG A 74 11.36 -26.47 -32.76
C ARG A 74 10.41 -25.89 -33.80
N GLN A 75 9.14 -25.74 -33.45
CA GLN A 75 8.16 -25.05 -34.28
C GLN A 75 8.26 -23.54 -34.03
N PRO A 76 8.18 -22.71 -35.08
CA PRO A 76 8.17 -21.27 -34.91
C PRO A 76 6.88 -20.84 -34.22
N ILE A 77 6.98 -19.80 -33.39
CA ILE A 77 5.82 -19.11 -32.81
C ILE A 77 5.62 -17.79 -33.56
N ALA A 78 4.35 -17.43 -33.79
CA ALA A 78 3.99 -16.12 -34.32
C ALA A 78 3.60 -15.22 -33.15
N LEU A 79 4.57 -14.50 -32.60
CA LEU A 79 4.36 -13.61 -31.46
C LEU A 79 4.60 -12.16 -31.89
N PRO A 80 3.59 -11.28 -31.88
CA PRO A 80 3.84 -9.86 -32.13
C PRO A 80 4.77 -9.28 -31.06
N GLU A 81 5.57 -8.28 -31.43
CA GLU A 81 6.39 -7.55 -30.46
C GLU A 81 5.50 -6.92 -29.39
N MET A 82 5.82 -7.19 -28.13
CA MET A 82 5.07 -6.66 -27.00
C MET A 82 5.60 -5.26 -26.65
N PRO A 83 4.73 -4.24 -26.58
CA PRO A 83 5.13 -2.92 -26.09
C PRO A 83 5.46 -2.97 -24.60
N HIS A 84 6.15 -1.95 -24.10
CA HIS A 84 6.34 -1.78 -22.66
C HIS A 84 4.99 -1.60 -21.95
N GLN A 85 4.79 -2.33 -20.85
CA GLN A 85 3.57 -2.31 -20.05
C GLN A 85 3.88 -1.80 -18.64
N PRO A 86 3.45 -0.58 -18.27
CA PRO A 86 3.67 -0.04 -16.94
C PRO A 86 2.76 -0.70 -15.91
N SER A 87 3.07 -0.51 -14.63
CA SER A 87 2.19 -0.83 -13.51
C SER A 87 1.67 0.47 -12.88
N PRO A 88 0.61 1.08 -13.45
CA PRO A 88 0.29 2.48 -13.22
C PRO A 88 -0.06 2.79 -11.76
N ILE A 89 -0.77 1.91 -11.05
CA ILE A 89 -1.13 2.13 -9.65
C ILE A 89 0.11 1.99 -8.76
N PHE A 90 0.95 0.99 -9.02
CA PHE A 90 2.19 0.82 -8.27
C PHE A 90 3.15 1.99 -8.49
N GLU A 91 3.40 2.37 -9.74
CA GLU A 91 4.33 3.45 -10.09
C GLU A 91 3.86 4.79 -9.53
N ALA A 92 2.56 5.10 -9.62
CA ALA A 92 1.98 6.32 -9.05
C ALA A 92 2.06 6.38 -7.51
N ASN A 93 2.26 5.24 -6.84
CA ASN A 93 2.30 5.16 -5.37
C ASN A 93 3.65 4.64 -4.84
N ALA A 94 4.67 4.52 -5.67
CA ALA A 94 5.94 3.89 -5.31
C ALA A 94 6.63 4.56 -4.10
N GLU A 95 6.56 5.88 -4.00
CA GLU A 95 7.10 6.64 -2.87
C GLU A 95 6.27 6.50 -1.57
N ARG A 96 5.01 6.05 -1.70
CA ARG A 96 4.02 5.98 -0.61
C ARG A 96 3.76 4.56 -0.12
N ILE A 97 4.32 3.53 -0.75
CA ILE A 97 4.12 2.12 -0.34
C ILE A 97 4.53 1.88 1.12
N GLY A 98 5.47 2.68 1.66
CA GLY A 98 5.88 2.61 3.06
C GLY A 98 4.75 2.91 4.05
N LEU A 99 3.70 3.63 3.64
CA LEU A 99 2.52 3.89 4.49
C LEU A 99 1.74 2.62 4.84
N LEU A 100 1.91 1.53 4.08
CA LEU A 100 1.29 0.24 4.37
C LEU A 100 1.93 -0.49 5.56
N GLY A 101 3.09 -0.03 6.03
CA GLY A 101 3.92 -0.74 6.99
C GLY A 101 4.90 -1.71 6.32
N ALA A 102 5.94 -2.10 7.06
CA ALA A 102 7.10 -2.79 6.51
C ALA A 102 6.78 -4.12 5.81
N ASP A 103 5.90 -4.94 6.39
CA ASP A 103 5.53 -6.25 5.84
C ASP A 103 4.80 -6.11 4.49
N PHE A 104 3.75 -5.29 4.43
CA PHE A 104 3.03 -5.04 3.18
C PHE A 104 3.91 -4.35 2.14
N ALA A 105 4.68 -3.32 2.52
CA ALA A 105 5.56 -2.61 1.59
C ALA A 105 6.57 -3.56 0.93
N GLY A 106 7.20 -4.44 1.73
CA GLY A 106 8.16 -5.42 1.24
C GLY A 106 7.52 -6.43 0.28
N ARG A 107 6.35 -6.98 0.64
CA ARG A 107 5.64 -7.95 -0.22
C ARG A 107 5.14 -7.33 -1.51
N VAL A 108 4.57 -6.12 -1.46
CA VAL A 108 4.13 -5.36 -2.65
C VAL A 108 5.32 -5.14 -3.58
N ALA A 109 6.43 -4.60 -3.08
CA ALA A 109 7.62 -4.35 -3.89
C ALA A 109 8.17 -5.64 -4.52
N PHE A 110 8.24 -6.72 -3.74
CA PHE A 110 8.67 -8.03 -4.24
C PHE A 110 7.76 -8.53 -5.37
N THR A 111 6.44 -8.55 -5.16
CA THR A 111 5.47 -9.01 -6.17
C THR A 111 5.58 -8.20 -7.47
N TYR A 112 5.69 -6.87 -7.39
CA TYR A 112 5.84 -6.04 -8.59
C TYR A 112 7.17 -6.25 -9.30
N ASP A 113 8.24 -6.58 -8.57
CA ASP A 113 9.51 -6.95 -9.20
C ASP A 113 9.41 -8.28 -9.94
N GLN A 114 8.66 -9.26 -9.42
CA GLN A 114 8.37 -10.52 -10.13
C GLN A 114 7.55 -10.28 -11.40
N ILE A 115 6.54 -9.41 -11.34
CA ILE A 115 5.75 -8.99 -12.51
C ILE A 115 6.64 -8.31 -13.55
N ARG A 116 7.55 -7.43 -13.12
CA ARG A 116 8.52 -6.77 -14.00
C ARG A 116 9.47 -7.79 -14.64
N ALA A 117 10.00 -8.73 -13.87
CA ALA A 117 10.86 -9.80 -14.38
C ALA A 117 10.16 -10.65 -15.44
N PHE A 118 8.87 -10.94 -15.25
CA PHE A 118 8.04 -11.60 -16.26
C PHE A 118 7.94 -10.75 -17.53
N ARG A 119 7.50 -9.49 -17.42
CA ARG A 119 7.32 -8.58 -18.57
C ARG A 119 8.60 -8.40 -19.37
N THR A 120 9.74 -8.22 -18.70
CA THR A 120 11.06 -8.11 -19.35
C THR A 120 11.42 -9.39 -20.10
N SER A 121 11.21 -10.56 -19.49
CA SER A 121 11.51 -11.85 -20.12
C SER A 121 10.63 -12.09 -21.35
N PHE A 122 9.33 -11.79 -21.24
CA PHE A 122 8.38 -11.96 -22.33
C PHE A 122 8.61 -10.96 -23.47
N GLN A 123 8.94 -9.70 -23.15
CA GLN A 123 9.32 -8.70 -24.14
C GLN A 123 10.54 -9.15 -24.95
N LEU A 124 11.55 -9.72 -24.28
CA LEU A 124 12.75 -10.23 -24.93
C LEU A 124 12.43 -11.35 -25.93
N VAL A 125 11.53 -12.28 -25.59
CA VAL A 125 11.04 -13.30 -26.53
C VAL A 125 10.27 -12.66 -27.68
N SER A 126 9.31 -11.78 -27.38
CA SER A 126 8.47 -11.14 -28.40
C SER A 126 9.30 -10.41 -29.47
N LYS A 127 10.43 -9.82 -29.09
CA LYS A 127 11.30 -9.07 -29.99
C LYS A 127 12.26 -9.95 -30.80
N HIS A 128 12.76 -11.04 -30.22
CA HIS A 128 13.90 -11.78 -30.79
C HIS A 128 13.58 -13.21 -31.23
N HIS A 129 12.37 -13.73 -30.98
CA HIS A 129 11.99 -15.11 -31.28
C HIS A 129 12.18 -15.54 -32.75
N THR A 130 12.13 -14.61 -33.71
CA THR A 130 12.36 -14.90 -35.13
C THR A 130 13.84 -14.99 -35.51
N THR A 131 14.73 -14.39 -34.71
CA THR A 131 16.17 -14.26 -34.99
C THR A 131 17.05 -15.15 -34.12
N MET A 132 16.52 -15.64 -32.99
CA MET A 132 17.23 -16.47 -32.02
C MET A 132 16.83 -17.94 -32.17
N ASP A 133 17.67 -18.84 -31.65
CA ASP A 133 17.40 -20.27 -31.64
C ASP A 133 16.10 -20.61 -30.86
N PRO A 134 15.23 -21.50 -31.38
CA PRO A 134 14.00 -21.88 -30.68
C PRO A 134 14.21 -22.40 -29.25
N ALA A 135 15.34 -23.05 -28.95
CA ALA A 135 15.61 -23.51 -27.59
C ALA A 135 15.86 -22.34 -26.62
N TRP A 136 16.48 -21.25 -27.08
CA TRP A 136 16.62 -20.02 -26.28
C TRP A 136 15.26 -19.41 -25.95
N SER A 137 14.36 -19.33 -26.95
CA SER A 137 12.99 -18.84 -26.74
C SER A 137 12.23 -19.74 -25.77
N SER A 138 12.38 -21.08 -25.88
CA SER A 138 11.75 -22.03 -24.96
C SER A 138 12.21 -21.83 -23.51
N LEU A 139 13.51 -21.58 -23.29
CA LEU A 139 14.04 -21.31 -21.95
C LEU A 139 13.42 -20.05 -21.33
N LEU A 140 13.26 -18.98 -22.11
CA LEU A 140 12.64 -17.74 -21.63
C LEU A 140 11.14 -17.89 -21.36
N ILE A 141 10.40 -18.61 -22.21
CA ILE A 141 9.00 -18.93 -21.94
C ILE A 141 8.89 -19.84 -20.70
N GLY A 142 9.80 -20.80 -20.51
CA GLY A 142 9.89 -21.61 -19.31
C GLY A 142 10.13 -20.79 -18.04
N ARG A 143 11.01 -19.78 -18.11
CA ARG A 143 11.19 -18.80 -17.03
C ARG A 143 9.91 -18.01 -16.75
N CYS A 144 9.17 -17.60 -17.78
CA CYS A 144 7.89 -16.90 -17.63
C CYS A 144 6.86 -17.78 -16.91
N LEU A 145 6.74 -19.06 -17.28
CA LEU A 145 5.90 -20.03 -16.59
C LEU A 145 6.28 -20.18 -15.12
N GLN A 146 7.58 -20.35 -14.84
CA GLN A 146 8.08 -20.48 -13.47
C GLN A 146 7.73 -19.24 -12.62
N LEU A 147 7.88 -18.03 -13.19
CA LEU A 147 7.55 -16.78 -12.49
C LEU A 147 6.06 -16.70 -12.14
N VAL A 148 5.18 -17.13 -13.04
CA VAL A 148 3.73 -17.21 -12.79
C VAL A 148 3.44 -18.24 -11.69
N GLU A 149 3.93 -19.46 -11.84
CA GLU A 149 3.62 -20.59 -10.94
C GLU A 149 4.15 -20.39 -9.52
N SER A 150 5.36 -19.85 -9.37
CA SER A 150 5.99 -19.65 -8.06
C SER A 150 5.42 -18.48 -7.26
N ASN A 151 4.76 -17.53 -7.92
CA ASN A 151 4.29 -16.30 -7.26
C ASN A 151 2.76 -16.20 -7.13
N GLN A 152 1.98 -17.01 -7.84
CA GLN A 152 0.52 -16.91 -7.86
C GLN A 152 -0.09 -16.97 -6.44
N ALA A 153 0.17 -18.06 -5.70
CA ALA A 153 -0.44 -18.26 -4.38
C ALA A 153 -0.06 -17.15 -3.37
N ASN A 154 1.20 -16.73 -3.38
CA ASN A 154 1.66 -15.63 -2.51
C ASN A 154 1.01 -14.29 -2.87
N THR A 155 0.77 -14.06 -4.17
CA THR A 155 0.11 -12.85 -4.66
C THR A 155 -1.37 -12.85 -4.32
N GLU A 156 -2.07 -13.98 -4.44
CA GLU A 156 -3.46 -14.13 -4.01
C GLU A 156 -3.62 -13.83 -2.51
N ILE A 157 -2.76 -14.42 -1.67
CA ILE A 157 -2.72 -14.14 -0.22
C ILE A 157 -2.46 -12.64 0.04
N LEU A 158 -1.53 -12.03 -0.68
CA LEU A 158 -1.23 -10.60 -0.55
C LEU A 158 -2.44 -9.74 -0.90
N ILE A 159 -3.14 -10.05 -2.01
CA ILE A 159 -4.34 -9.33 -2.44
C ILE A 159 -5.42 -9.40 -1.36
N ASP A 160 -5.68 -10.58 -0.82
CA ASP A 160 -6.72 -10.75 0.22
C ASP A 160 -6.34 -10.00 1.49
N ASN A 161 -5.07 -10.05 1.92
CA ASN A 161 -4.60 -9.29 3.06
C ASN A 161 -4.69 -7.78 2.84
N LEU A 162 -4.39 -7.29 1.64
CA LEU A 162 -4.53 -5.86 1.29
C LEU A 162 -6.00 -5.41 1.28
N LYS A 163 -6.93 -6.25 0.79
CA LYS A 163 -8.37 -5.99 0.85
C LYS A 163 -8.84 -5.90 2.30
N LEU A 164 -8.51 -6.90 3.12
CA LEU A 164 -8.83 -6.90 4.55
C LEU A 164 -8.25 -5.69 5.28
N TYR A 165 -7.01 -5.31 4.96
CA TYR A 165 -6.39 -4.11 5.50
C TYR A 165 -7.13 -2.83 5.07
N SER A 166 -7.57 -2.75 3.81
CA SER A 166 -8.29 -1.59 3.29
C SER A 166 -9.67 -1.37 3.94
N GLU A 167 -10.29 -2.45 4.42
CA GLU A 167 -11.58 -2.43 5.13
C GLU A 167 -11.43 -2.19 6.65
N SER A 168 -10.19 -2.03 7.14
CA SER A 168 -9.94 -1.85 8.57
C SER A 168 -10.47 -0.50 9.09
N TRP A 169 -10.96 -0.50 10.32
CA TRP A 169 -11.54 0.68 10.97
C TRP A 169 -10.48 1.40 11.82
N TYR A 170 -10.32 2.71 11.62
CA TYR A 170 -9.32 3.53 12.32
C TYR A 170 -9.38 3.40 13.85
N VAL A 171 -10.58 3.51 14.42
CA VAL A 171 -10.78 3.46 15.88
C VAL A 171 -10.39 2.09 16.45
N ARG A 172 -10.62 1.01 15.70
CA ARG A 172 -10.24 -0.35 16.09
C ARG A 172 -8.73 -0.57 15.97
N ALA A 173 -8.08 0.08 15.01
CA ALA A 173 -6.64 0.03 14.80
C ALA A 173 -5.84 0.84 15.84
N LYS A 174 -6.39 1.95 16.37
CA LYS A 174 -5.69 2.91 17.23
C LYS A 174 -6.43 3.29 18.53
N TRP A 175 -7.16 2.34 19.11
CA TRP A 175 -8.02 2.58 20.28
C TRP A 175 -7.30 3.19 21.50
N VAL A 176 -6.04 2.79 21.76
CA VAL A 176 -5.24 3.33 22.87
C VAL A 176 -4.93 4.81 22.68
N GLN A 177 -4.54 5.23 21.47
CA GLN A 177 -4.25 6.64 21.20
C GLN A 177 -5.52 7.48 21.33
N MET A 178 -6.65 6.99 20.81
CA MET A 178 -7.94 7.66 20.95
C MET A 178 -8.37 7.79 22.42
N ALA A 179 -8.17 6.76 23.24
CA ALA A 179 -8.49 6.79 24.67
C ALA A 179 -7.63 7.82 25.45
N VAL A 180 -6.34 7.95 25.10
CA VAL A 180 -5.46 8.95 25.71
C VAL A 180 -5.89 10.37 25.33
N LEU A 181 -6.26 10.60 24.07
CA LEU A 181 -6.68 11.92 23.59
C LEU A 181 -8.05 12.35 24.14
N THR A 182 -9.00 11.42 24.25
CA THR A 182 -10.27 11.70 24.94
C THR A 182 -10.06 11.97 26.42
N GLY A 183 -9.14 11.24 27.08
CA GLY A 183 -8.75 11.52 28.46
C GLY A 183 -8.17 12.93 28.66
N ILE A 184 -7.22 13.34 27.81
CA ILE A 184 -6.58 14.66 27.88
C ILE A 184 -7.60 15.79 27.63
N THR A 185 -8.50 15.61 26.67
CA THR A 185 -9.55 16.61 26.38
C THR A 185 -10.56 16.73 27.51
N LEU A 186 -10.99 15.61 28.12
CA LEU A 186 -11.88 15.62 29.29
C LEU A 186 -11.24 16.31 30.50
N ILE A 187 -9.96 16.06 30.77
CA ILE A 187 -9.22 16.70 31.88
C ILE A 187 -9.06 18.21 31.61
N SER A 188 -8.76 18.59 30.36
CA SER A 188 -8.60 20.00 29.98
C SER A 188 -9.92 20.76 30.06
N LEU A 189 -11.02 20.16 29.61
CA LEU A 189 -12.36 20.77 29.66
C LEU A 189 -12.86 20.94 31.10
N SER A 190 -12.62 19.94 31.96
CA SER A 190 -12.98 20.02 33.39
C SER A 190 -12.15 21.07 34.14
N GLY A 191 -10.85 21.20 33.86
CA GLY A 191 -10.03 22.28 34.41
C GLY A 191 -10.50 23.68 33.99
N LEU A 192 -10.95 23.84 32.75
CA LEU A 192 -11.47 25.11 32.23
C LEU A 192 -12.83 25.48 32.82
N ILE A 193 -13.71 24.49 33.04
CA ILE A 193 -14.98 24.67 33.77
C ILE A 193 -14.70 25.10 35.21
N VAL A 194 -13.79 24.43 35.92
CA VAL A 194 -13.43 24.82 37.29
C VAL A 194 -12.90 26.26 37.34
N ALA A 195 -12.05 26.65 36.38
CA ALA A 195 -11.52 28.01 36.29
C ALA A 195 -12.61 29.07 36.00
N LEU A 196 -13.64 28.74 35.21
CA LEU A 196 -14.77 29.63 34.93
C LEU A 196 -15.70 29.81 36.14
N PHE A 197 -15.88 28.78 36.96
CA PHE A 197 -16.74 28.82 38.16
C PHE A 197 -16.04 29.33 39.42
N SER A 198 -14.72 29.55 39.37
CA SER A 198 -13.93 30.11 40.48
C SER A 198 -13.58 31.59 40.29
N LEU A 199 -14.20 32.24 39.30
CA LEU A 199 -14.10 33.67 38.94
C LEU A 199 -15.40 34.39 39.34
#